data_AF-A0A7X5LN67-F1
#
_entry.id   AF-A0A7X5LN67-F1
#
_cell.length_a   1.000
_cell.length_b   1.000
_cell.length_c   1.000
_cell.angle_alpha   90.00
_cell.angle_beta   90.00
_cell.angle_gamma   90.00
#
_symmetry.space_group_name_H-M   'P 1'
#
loop_
_entity.id
_entity.type
_entity.pdbx_description
1 polymer ?
#
loop_
_entity_poly.entity_id
_entity_poly.type
_entity_poly.pdbx_seq_one_letter_code
_entity_poly.pdbx_strand_id
1 'polypeptide(L)' 'MSLTKSMGFSCPYCMAPNDIEVDEINDVDQVQVVDCQVCCQPIELGVYQQGDELTINAEREND' A
#
# COMPACT_ATOMS: atom_id res chain seq x y z
N MET A 1 -13.28 10.84 -14.04
CA MET A 1 -12.40 9.66 -14.10
C MET A 1 -11.62 9.71 -12.81
N SER A 2 -11.74 8.68 -11.95
CA SER A 2 -10.90 8.63 -10.76
C SER A 2 -9.46 8.50 -11.22
N LEU A 3 -8.56 9.33 -10.69
CA LEU A 3 -7.12 9.28 -10.98
C LEU A 3 -6.41 8.22 -10.12
N THR A 4 -7.14 7.59 -9.21
CA THR A 4 -6.67 6.61 -8.25
C THR A 4 -7.35 5.25 -8.44
N LYS A 5 -6.60 4.17 -8.17
CA LYS A 5 -7.03 2.78 -8.22
C LYS A 5 -7.06 2.19 -6.83
N SER A 6 -8.18 1.57 -6.45
CA SER A 6 -8.27 0.87 -5.17
C SER A 6 -7.57 -0.48 -5.24
N MET A 7 -6.70 -0.75 -4.27
CA MET A 7 -5.94 -1.99 -4.15
C MET A 7 -5.95 -2.47 -2.69
N GLY A 8 -6.07 -3.79 -2.51
CA GLY A 8 -6.09 -4.42 -1.19
C GLY A 8 -4.75 -5.03 -0.81
N PHE A 9 -4.39 -4.97 0.47
CA PHE A 9 -3.20 -5.61 1.03
C PHE A 9 -3.47 -6.15 2.45
N SER A 10 -2.64 -7.08 2.91
CA SER A 10 -2.71 -7.62 4.27
C SER A 10 -1.74 -6.88 5.19
N CYS A 11 -2.22 -6.45 6.35
CA CYS A 11 -1.38 -5.79 7.35
C CYS A 11 -0.31 -6.77 7.89
N PRO A 12 0.99 -6.41 7.89
CA PRO A 12 2.06 -7.28 8.37
C PRO A 12 2.07 -7.47 9.90
N TYR A 13 1.28 -6.68 10.64
CA TYR A 13 1.17 -6.79 12.10
C TYR A 13 0.01 -7.70 12.54
N CYS A 14 -1.21 -7.41 12.10
CA CYS A 14 -2.42 -8.09 12.57
C CYS A 14 -3.06 -9.02 11.53
N MET A 15 -2.49 -9.09 10.31
CA MET A 15 -3.00 -9.88 9.17
C MET A 15 -4.40 -9.49 8.68
N ALA A 16 -4.96 -8.38 9.15
CA ALA A 16 -6.24 -7.88 8.66
C ALA A 16 -6.13 -7.37 7.22
N PRO A 17 -7.18 -7.52 6.39
CA PRO A 17 -7.25 -6.88 5.08
C PRO A 17 -7.38 -5.36 5.24
N ASN A 18 -6.67 -4.62 4.39
CA ASN A 18 -6.69 -3.17 4.30
C ASN A 18 -6.83 -2.79 2.82
N ASP A 19 -7.43 -1.64 2.54
CA ASP A 19 -7.55 -1.08 1.20
C ASP A 19 -6.88 0.30 1.13
N ILE A 20 -6.26 0.59 -0.01
CA ILE A 20 -5.63 1.88 -0.30
C ILE A 20 -5.97 2.35 -1.72
N GLU A 21 -6.04 3.66 -1.89
CA GLU A 21 -6.11 4.29 -3.20
C GLU A 21 -4.69 4.62 -3.70
N VAL A 22 -4.33 4.10 -4.87
CA VAL A 22 -3.03 4.26 -5.51
C VAL A 22 -3.17 5.13 -6.74
N ASP A 23 -2.41 6.21 -6.83
CA ASP A 23 -2.22 7.01 -8.03
C ASP A 23 -1.06 6.42 -8.87
N GLU A 24 -1.37 5.89 -10.05
CA GLU A 24 -0.40 5.29 -10.97
C GLU A 24 0.71 6.25 -11.43
N ILE A 25 0.48 7.57 -11.35
CA ILE A 25 1.44 8.59 -11.79
C ILE A 25 2.31 9.07 -10.63
N ASN A 26 1.73 9.18 -9.42
CA ASN A 26 2.39 9.81 -8.28
C ASN A 26 2.95 8.82 -7.26
N ASP A 27 2.35 7.63 -7.11
CA ASP A 27 2.69 6.71 -6.02
C ASP A 27 3.64 5.59 -6.47
N VAL A 28 3.76 5.34 -7.77
CA VAL A 28 4.69 4.34 -8.31
C VAL A 28 6.14 4.72 -7.98
N ASP A 29 6.92 3.74 -7.52
CA ASP A 29 8.30 3.88 -7.03
C ASP A 29 8.45 4.81 -5.81
N GLN A 30 7.35 5.10 -5.11
CA GLN A 30 7.37 5.78 -3.81
C GLN A 30 7.05 4.82 -2.66
N VAL A 31 7.64 5.11 -1.51
CA VAL A 31 7.31 4.48 -0.23
C VAL A 31 6.52 5.48 0.60
N GLN A 32 5.38 5.04 1.11
CA GLN A 32 4.50 5.83 1.95
C GLN A 32 4.21 5.08 3.25
N VAL A 33 4.14 5.81 4.35
CA VAL A 33 3.75 5.26 5.64
C VAL A 33 2.25 5.43 5.81
N VAL A 34 1.53 4.32 5.98
CA VAL A 34 0.09 4.33 6.25
C VAL A 34 -0.23 3.56 7.51
N ASP A 35 -1.29 3.95 8.20
CA ASP A 35 -1.77 3.22 9.36
C ASP A 35 -2.71 2.08 8.95
N CYS A 36 -2.58 0.94 9.63
CA CYS A 36 -3.57 -0.13 9.51
C CYS A 36 -4.96 0.35 9.98
N GLN A 37 -5.98 0.13 9.16
CA GLN A 37 -7.40 0.46 9.44
C GLN A 37 -7.99 -0.32 10.64
N VAL A 38 -7.30 -1.37 11.11
CA VAL A 38 -7.77 -2.26 12.19
C VAL A 38 -6.92 -2.13 13.46
N CYS A 39 -5.60 -2.19 13.34
CA CYS A 39 -4.71 -2.20 14.52
C CYS A 39 -3.91 -0.90 14.73
N CYS A 40 -4.09 0.10 13.86
CA CYS A 40 -3.43 1.41 13.96
C CYS A 40 -1.89 1.34 14.08
N GLN A 41 -1.27 0.30 13.51
CA GLN A 41 0.19 0.21 13.41
C GLN A 41 0.67 0.83 12.09
N PRO A 42 1.81 1.53 12.08
CA PRO A 42 2.37 2.14 10.88
C PRO A 42 3.01 1.07 9.97
N ILE A 43 2.65 1.12 8.69
CA ILE A 43 3.07 0.18 7.63
C ILE A 43 3.78 0.98 6.55
N GLU A 44 4.98 0.56 6.17
CA GLU A 44 5.65 1.05 4.98
C GLU A 44 5.07 0.34 3.75
N LEU A 45 4.39 1.11 2.90
CA LEU A 45 3.83 0.64 1.64
C LEU A 45 4.67 1.13 0.47
N GLY A 46 5.22 0.20 -0.31
CA GLY A 46 5.82 0.47 -1.61
C GLY A 46 4.88 0.07 -2.74
N VAL A 47 4.68 0.95 -3.71
CA VAL A 47 3.94 0.65 -4.94
C VAL A 47 4.94 0.48 -6.09
N TYR A 48 4.88 -0.67 -6.75
CA TYR A 48 5.77 -1.01 -7.85
C TYR A 48 4.97 -1.35 -9.11
N GLN A 49 5.42 -0.86 -10.25
CA GLN A 49 4.86 -1.22 -11.54
C GLN A 49 5.69 -2.32 -12.20
N GLN A 50 5.09 -3.49 -12.43
CA GLN A 50 5.68 -4.58 -13.19
C GLN A 50 4.94 -4.73 -14.53
N GLY A 51 5.45 -4.05 -15.56
CA GLY A 51 4.78 -3.98 -16.86
C GLY A 51 3.49 -3.15 -16.77
N ASP A 52 2.36 -3.77 -17.07
CA ASP A 52 1.03 -3.14 -16.97
C ASP A 52 0.31 -3.41 -15.63
N GLU A 53 0.93 -4.18 -14.72
CA GLU A 53 0.36 -4.51 -13.42
C GLU A 53 1.03 -3.73 -12.28
N LEU A 54 0.22 -3.18 -11.38
CA LEU A 54 0.68 -2.60 -10.12
C LEU A 54 0.74 -3.68 -9.05
N THR A 55 1.82 -3.65 -8.27
CA THR A 55 2.03 -4.51 -7.11
C THR A 55 2.26 -3.64 -5.88
N ILE A 56 1.71 -4.08 -4.74
CA ILE A 56 1.93 -3.46 -3.45
C ILE A 56 2.83 -4.36 -2.61
N ASN A 57 3.84 -3.77 -1.98
CA ASN A 57 4.61 -4.39 -0.91
C ASN A 57 4.29 -3.68 0.41
N ALA A 58 3.94 -4.45 1.45
CA ALA A 58 3.58 -3.93 2.76
C ALA A 58 4.55 -4.48 3.81
N GLU A 59 5.37 -3.60 4.36
CA GLU A 59 6.42 -3.92 5.32
C GLU A 59 6.22 -3.17 6.64
N ARG A 60 6.91 -3.64 7.68
CA ARG A 60 6.87 -2.99 8.99
C ARG A 60 7.94 -1.91 8.99
N GLU A 61 7.61 -0.67 9.38
CA GLU A 61 8.55 0.47 9.43
C GLU A 61 9.82 0.21 10.29
N ASN A 62 9.79 -0.78 11.17
CA ASN A 62 10.85 -1.05 12.13
C ASN A 62 11.65 -2.34 11.83
N ASP A 63 11.55 -2.88 10.63
CA ASP A 63 12.25 -4.11 10.19
C ASP A 63 13.31 -3.79 9.13
#